data_AF-A0A2V8YZ19-F1
#
_entry.id   AF-A0A2V8YZ19-F1
#
_cell.length_a   1.000
_cell.length_b   1.000
_cell.length_c   1.000
_cell.angle_alpha   90.00
_cell.angle_beta   90.00
_cell.angle_gamma   90.00
#
_symmetry.space_group_name_H-M   'P 1'
#
loop_
_entity.id
_entity.type
_entity.pdbx_description
1 polymer ?
#
loop_
_entity_poly.entity_id
_entity_poly.type
_entity_poly.pdbx_seq_one_letter_code
_entity_poly.pdbx_strand_id
1 'polypeptide(L)'
;MGPLQDILETWARFLYEGNATLTFLRRRRWLILAVSLAVLIPCFWHRRIEAGDLASHVYNAWLAQLIGKGQAPGLYLAKQWDNILFDVMLLGLAKVAGFATAQRIAVSVCVLVFFWGVFAFVSAVTERPPWSLTPPIAMLAYGYSFSMGFMNYYLSLGLACFGLALVWRARTVDWIGAGIFAVLAYVAHPIGFLWLIGMVAYVRIRAKLPGWWKLVLPLTAVAGFSRTNWCCTGNGTWG
;
A
#
# COMPACT_ATOMS: atom_id res chain seq x y z
N MET A 1 -12.47 28.44 -21.27
CA MET A 1 -12.48 26.97 -21.10
C MET A 1 -12.00 26.70 -19.69
N GLY A 2 -12.74 25.89 -18.93
CA GLY A 2 -12.50 25.74 -17.48
C GLY A 2 -11.42 24.71 -17.16
N PRO A 3 -10.72 24.83 -16.02
CA PRO A 3 -9.64 23.92 -15.62
C PRO A 3 -10.06 22.43 -15.52
N LEU A 4 -11.34 22.15 -15.29
CA LEU A 4 -11.89 20.79 -15.31
C LEU A 4 -11.98 20.19 -16.72
N GLN A 5 -12.25 20.99 -17.76
CA GLN A 5 -12.28 20.52 -19.15
C GLN A 5 -10.87 20.17 -19.63
N ASP A 6 -9.87 20.98 -19.29
CA ASP A 6 -8.47 20.70 -19.62
C ASP A 6 -7.97 19.41 -18.96
N ILE A 7 -8.38 19.17 -17.71
CA ILE A 7 -8.09 17.90 -17.01
C ILE A 7 -8.73 16.74 -17.76
N LEU A 8 -10.03 16.80 -18.05
CA LEU A 8 -10.76 15.72 -18.74
C LEU A 8 -10.21 15.44 -20.14
N GLU A 9 -9.86 16.47 -20.92
CA GLU A 9 -9.22 16.30 -22.23
C GLU A 9 -7.81 15.69 -22.10
N THR A 10 -7.05 16.07 -21.08
CA THR A 10 -5.73 15.49 -20.81
C THR A 10 -5.86 14.01 -20.44
N TRP A 11 -6.85 13.63 -19.64
CA TRP A 11 -7.16 12.23 -19.34
C TRP A 11 -7.67 11.46 -20.56
N ALA A 12 -8.51 12.08 -21.39
CA ALA A 12 -9.02 11.47 -22.62
C ALA A 12 -7.89 11.20 -23.62
N ARG A 13 -6.97 12.17 -23.83
CA ARG A 13 -5.77 11.96 -24.66
C ARG A 13 -4.83 10.92 -24.04
N PHE A 14 -4.64 10.92 -22.73
CA PHE A 14 -3.86 9.89 -22.04
C PHE A 14 -4.45 8.47 -22.22
N LEU A 15 -5.78 8.34 -22.31
CA LEU A 15 -6.46 7.07 -22.54
C LEU A 15 -6.50 6.63 -24.01
N TYR A 16 -6.53 7.58 -24.96
CA TYR A 16 -6.71 7.29 -26.40
C TYR A 16 -5.44 7.38 -27.25
N GLU A 17 -4.47 8.24 -26.94
CA GLU A 17 -3.24 8.35 -27.71
C GLU A 17 -2.18 7.40 -27.19
N GLY A 18 -1.89 6.34 -27.95
CA GLY A 18 -0.58 5.67 -28.00
C GLY A 18 0.10 5.35 -26.67
N ASN A 19 -0.67 5.14 -25.59
CA ASN A 19 -0.10 5.11 -24.26
C ASN A 19 0.69 3.81 -24.12
N ALA A 20 2.01 3.93 -23.98
CA ALA A 20 2.91 2.79 -23.86
C ALA A 20 2.47 1.86 -22.70
N THR A 21 1.88 2.43 -21.65
CA THR A 21 1.29 1.69 -20.52
C THR A 21 0.09 0.84 -20.95
N LEU A 22 -0.87 1.40 -21.69
CA LEU A 22 -2.03 0.65 -22.17
C LEU A 22 -1.63 -0.42 -23.18
N THR A 23 -0.69 -0.10 -24.07
CA THR A 23 -0.13 -1.05 -25.02
C THR A 23 0.59 -2.19 -24.31
N PHE A 24 1.38 -1.88 -23.27
CA PHE A 24 2.04 -2.86 -22.42
C PHE A 24 1.04 -3.77 -21.71
N LEU A 25 0.03 -3.19 -21.05
CA LEU A 25 -1.02 -3.93 -20.36
C LEU A 25 -1.77 -4.86 -21.33
N ARG A 26 -2.14 -4.36 -22.52
CA ARG A 26 -2.83 -5.16 -23.54
C ARG A 26 -1.96 -6.31 -24.03
N ARG A 27 -0.69 -6.06 -24.32
CA ARG A 27 0.26 -7.08 -24.83
C ARG A 27 0.59 -8.13 -23.78
N ARG A 28 0.68 -7.75 -22.50
CA ARG A 28 1.07 -8.66 -21.40
C ARG A 28 -0.07 -9.05 -20.47
N ARG A 29 -1.33 -8.77 -20.83
CA ARG A 29 -2.50 -9.02 -19.98
C ARG A 29 -2.55 -10.44 -19.42
N TRP A 30 -2.24 -11.43 -20.25
CA TRP A 30 -2.28 -12.83 -19.84
C TRP A 30 -1.17 -13.19 -18.85
N LEU A 31 0.02 -12.62 -19.02
CA LEU A 31 1.11 -12.78 -18.06
C LEU A 31 0.77 -12.10 -16.73
N ILE A 32 0.21 -10.90 -16.77
CA ILE A 32 -0.22 -10.15 -15.57
C ILE A 32 -1.30 -10.95 -14.82
N LEU A 33 -2.28 -11.50 -15.55
CA LEU A 33 -3.31 -12.35 -14.97
C LEU A 33 -2.71 -13.63 -14.39
N ALA A 34 -1.85 -14.34 -15.14
CA ALA A 34 -1.20 -15.57 -14.67
C ALA A 34 -0.36 -15.32 -13.40
N VAL A 35 0.43 -14.24 -13.38
CA VAL A 35 1.22 -13.84 -12.20
C VAL A 35 0.31 -13.47 -11.04
N SER A 36 -0.76 -12.71 -11.26
CA SER A 36 -1.71 -12.35 -10.20
C SER A 36 -2.36 -13.60 -9.60
N LEU A 37 -2.81 -14.53 -10.45
CA LEU A 37 -3.38 -15.80 -10.00
C LEU A 37 -2.36 -16.63 -9.22
N ALA A 38 -1.13 -16.74 -9.73
CA ALA A 38 -0.05 -17.48 -9.07
C ALA A 38 0.29 -16.88 -7.69
N VAL A 39 0.38 -15.55 -7.60
CA VAL A 39 0.62 -14.83 -6.34
C VAL A 39 -0.53 -15.04 -5.37
N LEU A 40 -1.76 -15.21 -5.83
CA LEU A 40 -2.92 -15.44 -4.97
C LEU A 40 -3.07 -16.89 -4.48
N ILE A 41 -2.36 -17.86 -5.05
CA ILE A 41 -2.47 -19.28 -4.68
C ILE A 41 -2.48 -19.49 -3.14
N PRO A 42 -1.55 -18.90 -2.35
CA PRO A 42 -1.55 -19.09 -0.90
C PRO A 42 -2.78 -18.54 -0.17
N CYS A 43 -3.43 -17.48 -0.68
CA CYS A 43 -4.66 -16.93 -0.11
C CYS A 43 -5.85 -17.91 -0.20
N PHE A 44 -5.79 -18.88 -1.12
CA PHE A 44 -6.84 -19.87 -1.35
C PHE A 44 -6.43 -21.29 -0.98
N TRP A 45 -5.16 -21.51 -0.62
CA TRP A 45 -4.63 -22.83 -0.30
C TRP A 45 -5.26 -23.40 0.98
N HIS A 46 -5.36 -22.59 2.02
CA HIS A 46 -5.91 -23.00 3.31
C HIS A 46 -7.38 -22.65 3.44
N ARG A 47 -8.12 -23.47 4.20
CA ARG A 47 -9.55 -23.25 4.46
C ARG A 47 -9.79 -21.90 5.15
N ARG A 48 -8.92 -21.54 6.09
CA ARG A 48 -8.85 -20.24 6.76
C ARG A 48 -7.50 -19.62 6.45
N ILE A 49 -7.47 -18.31 6.32
CA ILE A 49 -6.23 -17.56 6.17
C ILE A 49 -5.72 -17.31 7.58
N GLU A 50 -4.60 -17.93 7.93
CA GLU A 50 -3.94 -17.73 9.22
C GLU A 50 -2.99 -16.54 9.11
N ALA A 51 -3.48 -15.38 9.57
CA ALA A 51 -2.73 -14.15 9.68
C ALA A 51 -3.07 -13.51 11.02
N GLY A 52 -2.05 -13.22 11.84
CA GLY A 52 -2.20 -12.96 13.29
C GLY A 52 -3.35 -12.00 13.65
N ASP A 53 -3.34 -10.80 13.08
CA ASP A 53 -4.34 -9.77 13.37
C ASP A 53 -5.59 -9.84 12.46
N LEU A 54 -5.64 -10.75 11.47
CA LEU A 54 -6.79 -10.85 10.57
C LEU A 54 -8.08 -11.26 11.31
N ALA A 55 -7.96 -12.14 12.31
CA ALA A 55 -9.11 -12.57 13.11
C ALA A 55 -9.73 -11.40 13.89
N SER A 56 -8.91 -10.46 14.38
CA SER A 56 -9.40 -9.28 15.11
C SER A 56 -10.15 -8.34 14.16
N HIS A 57 -9.66 -8.13 12.94
CA HIS A 57 -10.36 -7.35 11.91
C HIS A 57 -11.72 -7.95 11.55
N VAL A 58 -11.79 -9.28 11.36
CA VAL A 58 -13.05 -9.99 11.09
C VAL A 58 -14.02 -9.85 12.27
N TYR A 59 -13.53 -10.00 13.50
CA TYR A 59 -14.33 -9.81 14.72
C TYR A 59 -14.87 -8.38 14.84
N ASN A 60 -14.02 -7.37 14.64
CA ASN A 60 -14.39 -5.96 14.71
C ASN A 60 -15.44 -5.60 13.64
N ALA A 61 -15.26 -6.09 12.41
CA ALA A 61 -16.22 -5.88 11.33
C ALA A 61 -17.58 -6.56 11.63
N TRP A 62 -17.57 -7.77 12.22
CA TRP A 62 -18.78 -8.44 12.68
C TRP A 62 -19.48 -7.66 13.80
N LEU A 63 -18.73 -7.19 14.80
CA LEU A 63 -19.27 -6.41 15.91
C LEU A 63 -19.84 -5.07 15.42
N ALA A 64 -19.16 -4.42 14.47
CA ALA A 64 -19.66 -3.20 13.84
C ALA A 64 -20.98 -3.42 13.09
N GLN A 65 -21.20 -4.58 12.47
CA GLN A 65 -22.50 -4.92 11.89
C GLN A 65 -23.58 -5.10 12.96
N LEU A 66 -23.28 -5.73 14.09
CA LEU A 66 -24.25 -5.90 15.18
C LEU A 66 -24.64 -4.56 15.81
N ILE A 67 -23.66 -3.70 16.08
CA ILE A 67 -23.89 -2.33 16.58
C ILE A 67 -24.78 -1.57 15.60
N GLY A 68 -24.44 -1.60 14.31
CA GLY A 68 -25.23 -0.94 13.26
C GLY A 68 -26.66 -1.47 13.11
N LYS A 69 -26.94 -2.70 13.56
CA LYS A 69 -28.28 -3.31 13.60
C LYS A 69 -29.01 -3.13 14.93
N GLY A 70 -28.40 -2.47 15.92
CA GLY A 70 -28.94 -2.35 17.27
C GLY A 70 -28.94 -3.66 18.07
N GLN A 71 -28.18 -4.67 17.63
CA GLN A 71 -28.13 -6.02 18.23
C GLN A 71 -27.03 -6.15 19.30
N ALA A 72 -26.28 -5.07 19.56
CA ALA A 72 -25.22 -5.00 20.55
C ALA A 72 -25.45 -3.78 21.47
N PRO A 73 -26.45 -3.84 22.37
CA PRO A 73 -26.79 -2.71 23.23
C PRO A 73 -25.62 -2.37 24.17
N GLY A 74 -25.39 -1.06 24.37
CA GLY A 74 -24.30 -0.56 25.22
C GLY A 74 -22.92 -0.50 24.54
N LEU A 75 -22.78 -1.00 23.31
CA LEU A 75 -21.55 -0.89 22.52
C LEU A 75 -21.67 0.21 21.45
N TYR A 76 -20.58 0.97 21.29
CA TYR A 76 -20.49 2.07 20.35
C TYR A 76 -19.18 1.98 19.56
N LEU A 77 -19.19 2.44 18.31
CA LEU A 77 -17.99 2.50 17.48
C LEU A 77 -17.11 3.68 17.89
N ALA A 78 -15.86 3.40 18.24
CA ALA A 78 -14.86 4.44 18.46
C ALA A 78 -14.51 5.12 17.12
N LYS A 79 -14.33 6.45 17.17
CA LYS A 79 -13.91 7.20 15.99
C LYS A 79 -12.41 7.04 15.77
N GLN A 80 -12.05 6.40 14.66
CA GLN A 80 -10.69 6.28 14.16
C GLN A 80 -10.62 6.83 12.74
N TRP A 81 -9.47 7.35 12.35
CA TRP A 81 -9.28 8.05 11.07
C TRP A 81 -8.12 7.48 10.24
N ASP A 82 -7.18 6.82 10.89
CA ASP A 82 -6.12 6.04 10.30
C ASP A 82 -6.26 4.57 10.72
N ASN A 83 -5.56 3.68 10.03
CA ASN A 83 -5.62 2.23 10.31
C ASN A 83 -7.03 1.62 10.19
N ILE A 84 -7.87 2.17 9.30
CA ILE A 84 -9.26 1.72 9.11
C ILE A 84 -9.58 1.25 7.69
N LEU A 85 -8.70 1.46 6.71
CA LEU A 85 -9.05 1.20 5.30
C LEU A 85 -9.39 -0.27 5.05
N PHE A 86 -8.61 -1.18 5.64
CA PHE A 86 -8.87 -2.61 5.57
C PHE A 86 -10.19 -2.98 6.24
N ASP A 87 -10.47 -2.44 7.42
CA ASP A 87 -11.71 -2.70 8.17
C ASP A 87 -12.95 -2.24 7.41
N VAL A 88 -12.91 -1.04 6.82
CA VAL A 88 -14.00 -0.51 6.00
C VAL A 88 -14.23 -1.37 4.76
N MET A 89 -13.15 -1.78 4.07
CA MET A 89 -13.24 -2.68 2.92
C MET A 89 -13.82 -4.04 3.31
N LEU A 90 -13.33 -4.63 4.40
CA LEU A 90 -13.79 -5.93 4.91
C LEU A 90 -15.26 -5.89 5.32
N LEU A 91 -15.68 -4.86 6.05
CA LEU A 91 -17.06 -4.64 6.46
C LEU A 91 -17.99 -4.50 5.25
N GLY A 92 -17.59 -3.71 4.25
CA GLY A 92 -18.34 -3.51 3.01
C GLY A 92 -18.51 -4.82 2.23
N LEU A 93 -17.42 -5.56 2.04
CA LEU A 93 -17.44 -6.87 1.38
C LEU A 93 -18.28 -7.89 2.16
N ALA A 94 -18.19 -7.90 3.50
CA ALA A 94 -18.93 -8.82 4.34
C ALA A 94 -20.45 -8.59 4.28
N LYS A 95 -20.89 -7.34 4.12
CA LYS A 95 -22.31 -7.00 3.93
C LYS A 95 -22.89 -7.60 2.64
N VAL A 96 -22.07 -7.76 1.60
CA VAL A 96 -22.51 -8.23 0.27
C VAL A 96 -22.29 -9.73 0.08
N ALA A 97 -21.13 -10.25 0.48
CA ALA A 97 -20.68 -11.60 0.14
C ALA A 97 -20.48 -12.52 1.37
N GLY A 98 -20.74 -12.02 2.58
CA GLY A 98 -20.49 -12.72 3.84
C GLY A 98 -19.01 -12.73 4.26
N PHE A 99 -18.75 -12.94 5.56
CA PHE A 99 -17.41 -12.83 6.15
C PHE A 99 -16.38 -13.81 5.56
N ALA A 100 -16.80 -15.04 5.27
CA ALA A 100 -15.90 -16.07 4.75
C ALA A 100 -15.30 -15.70 3.38
N THR A 101 -16.11 -15.11 2.50
CA THR A 101 -15.69 -14.63 1.19
C THR A 101 -14.98 -13.28 1.30
N ALA A 102 -15.50 -12.38 2.15
CA ALA A 102 -14.96 -11.04 2.33
C ALA A 102 -13.50 -11.04 2.77
N GLN A 103 -13.13 -11.86 3.75
CA GLN A 103 -11.73 -11.95 4.21
C GLN A 103 -10.80 -12.40 3.08
N ARG A 104 -11.22 -13.36 2.24
CA ARG A 104 -10.40 -13.88 1.13
C ARG A 104 -10.18 -12.81 0.07
N ILE A 105 -11.24 -12.09 -0.29
CA ILE A 105 -11.15 -10.98 -1.24
C ILE A 105 -10.29 -9.86 -0.67
N ALA A 106 -10.55 -9.43 0.57
CA ALA A 106 -9.83 -8.34 1.22
C ALA A 106 -8.32 -8.62 1.33
N VAL A 107 -7.96 -9.83 1.76
CA VAL A 107 -6.55 -10.25 1.85
C VAL A 107 -5.92 -10.36 0.46
N SER A 108 -6.64 -10.93 -0.52
CA SER A 108 -6.15 -10.99 -1.91
C SER A 108 -5.88 -9.60 -2.50
N VAL A 109 -6.76 -8.64 -2.22
CA VAL A 109 -6.57 -7.24 -2.62
C VAL A 109 -5.31 -6.67 -1.96
N CYS A 110 -5.11 -6.90 -0.66
CA CYS A 110 -3.90 -6.45 0.03
C CYS A 110 -2.64 -7.01 -0.65
N VAL A 111 -2.57 -8.34 -0.82
CA VAL A 111 -1.44 -9.04 -1.47
C VAL A 111 -1.15 -8.49 -2.85
N LEU A 112 -2.17 -8.31 -3.69
CA LEU A 112 -1.99 -7.77 -5.03
C LEU A 112 -1.56 -6.31 -5.03
N VAL A 113 -2.13 -5.46 -4.16
CA VAL A 113 -1.76 -4.05 -4.07
C VAL A 113 -0.30 -3.91 -3.64
N PHE A 114 0.14 -4.70 -2.67
CA PHE A 114 1.54 -4.73 -2.26
C PHE A 114 2.45 -5.22 -3.38
N PHE A 115 2.17 -6.41 -3.93
CA PHE A 115 2.98 -7.04 -4.96
C PHE A 115 3.14 -6.13 -6.19
N TRP A 116 2.02 -5.65 -6.75
CA TRP A 116 2.04 -4.80 -7.93
C TRP A 116 2.53 -3.39 -7.63
N GLY A 117 2.31 -2.87 -6.42
CA GLY A 117 2.86 -1.59 -5.99
C GLY A 117 4.38 -1.62 -5.98
N VAL A 118 4.99 -2.61 -5.32
CA VAL A 118 6.45 -2.81 -5.31
C VAL A 118 6.97 -3.05 -6.73
N PHE A 119 6.31 -3.90 -7.51
CA PHE A 119 6.69 -4.15 -8.90
C PHE A 119 6.68 -2.86 -9.74
N ALA A 120 5.63 -2.04 -9.60
CA ALA A 120 5.49 -0.77 -10.31
C ALA A 120 6.59 0.22 -9.90
N PHE A 121 6.87 0.33 -8.60
CA PHE A 121 7.93 1.20 -8.10
C PHE A 121 9.30 0.78 -8.65
N VAL A 122 9.67 -0.50 -8.54
CA VAL A 122 10.93 -1.00 -9.08
C VAL A 122 10.99 -0.86 -10.61
N SER A 123 9.87 -1.02 -11.31
CA SER A 123 9.79 -0.75 -12.75
C SER A 123 10.11 0.70 -13.07
N ALA A 124 9.57 1.65 -12.29
CA ALA A 124 9.83 3.07 -12.46
C ALA A 124 11.30 3.43 -12.17
N VAL A 125 11.89 2.82 -11.15
CA VAL A 125 13.31 3.00 -10.78
C VAL A 125 14.26 2.45 -11.85
N THR A 126 13.96 1.27 -12.38
CA THR A 126 14.85 0.53 -13.30
C THR A 126 14.54 0.76 -14.79
N GLU A 127 13.49 1.52 -15.09
CA GLU A 127 12.99 1.82 -16.45
C GLU A 127 12.60 0.57 -17.27
N ARG A 128 12.43 -0.58 -16.61
CA ARG A 128 12.05 -1.84 -17.24
C ARG A 128 11.22 -2.69 -16.29
N PRO A 129 10.29 -3.51 -16.79
CA PRO A 129 9.50 -4.37 -15.93
C PRO A 129 10.38 -5.48 -15.30
N PRO A 130 10.49 -5.57 -13.96
CA PRO A 130 11.43 -6.44 -13.27
C PRO A 130 10.88 -7.86 -13.12
N TRP A 131 10.60 -8.53 -14.24
CA TRP A 131 10.00 -9.88 -14.23
C TRP A 131 10.84 -10.93 -13.48
N SER A 132 12.16 -10.78 -13.42
CA SER A 132 13.04 -11.65 -12.63
C SER A 132 12.89 -11.46 -11.11
N LEU A 133 12.36 -10.33 -10.66
CA LEU A 133 12.11 -10.05 -9.25
C LEU A 133 10.71 -10.48 -8.80
N THR A 134 9.87 -11.04 -9.68
CA THR A 134 8.54 -11.49 -9.27
C THR A 134 8.58 -12.56 -8.18
N PRO A 135 9.48 -13.57 -8.19
CA PRO A 135 9.51 -14.54 -7.08
C PRO A 135 9.94 -13.92 -5.75
N PRO A 136 11.03 -13.12 -5.66
CA PRO A 136 11.37 -12.42 -4.42
C PRO A 136 10.28 -11.48 -3.90
N ILE A 137 9.61 -10.72 -4.79
CA ILE A 137 8.51 -9.83 -4.37
C ILE A 137 7.34 -10.67 -3.84
N ALA A 138 7.01 -11.80 -4.47
CA ALA A 138 5.97 -12.71 -3.98
C ALA A 138 6.34 -13.32 -2.62
N MET A 139 7.61 -13.70 -2.41
CA MET A 139 8.08 -14.18 -1.10
C MET A 139 7.96 -13.10 -0.03
N LEU A 140 8.34 -11.85 -0.34
CA LEU A 140 8.16 -10.71 0.57
C LEU A 140 6.68 -10.45 0.86
N ALA A 141 5.81 -10.60 -0.13
CA ALA A 141 4.38 -10.43 0.01
C ALA A 141 3.77 -11.40 1.04
N TYR A 142 4.33 -12.60 1.20
CA TYR A 142 3.93 -13.59 2.22
C TYR A 142 4.91 -13.68 3.39
N GLY A 143 5.73 -12.64 3.60
CA GLY A 143 6.69 -12.58 4.70
C GLY A 143 6.05 -12.22 6.05
N TYR A 144 6.88 -11.75 6.97
CA TYR A 144 6.51 -11.47 8.36
C TYR A 144 5.26 -10.59 8.52
N SER A 145 5.12 -9.52 7.74
CA SER A 145 3.97 -8.61 7.82
C SER A 145 2.64 -9.30 7.49
N PHE A 146 2.65 -10.25 6.55
CA PHE A 146 1.47 -11.05 6.23
C PHE A 146 1.18 -12.04 7.37
N SER A 147 2.20 -12.75 7.86
CA SER A 147 2.05 -13.69 8.97
C SER A 147 1.51 -13.03 10.25
N MET A 148 1.96 -11.82 10.57
CA MET A 148 1.44 -11.04 11.70
C MET A 148 0.05 -10.45 11.45
N GLY A 149 -0.41 -10.42 10.20
CA GLY A 149 -1.74 -9.92 9.85
C GLY A 149 -1.87 -8.40 9.80
N PHE A 150 -0.77 -7.66 9.63
CA PHE A 150 -0.79 -6.19 9.57
C PHE A 150 -1.34 -5.68 8.23
N MET A 151 -2.61 -5.97 7.93
CA MET A 151 -3.21 -5.75 6.62
C MET A 151 -3.29 -4.27 6.22
N ASN A 152 -3.61 -3.40 7.17
CA ASN A 152 -3.62 -1.95 6.97
C ASN A 152 -2.22 -1.38 6.66
N TYR A 153 -1.19 -1.79 7.42
CA TYR A 153 0.22 -1.47 7.13
C TYR A 153 0.63 -1.95 5.73
N TYR A 154 0.28 -3.20 5.43
CA TYR A 154 0.62 -3.88 4.20
C TYR A 154 -0.01 -3.18 2.98
N LEU A 155 -1.29 -2.83 3.08
CA LEU A 155 -2.03 -2.06 2.08
C LEU A 155 -1.43 -0.66 1.90
N SER A 156 -1.09 0.02 3.01
CA SER A 156 -0.44 1.33 2.99
C SER A 156 0.88 1.32 2.24
N LEU A 157 1.74 0.31 2.45
CA LEU A 157 3.03 0.23 1.78
C LEU A 157 2.89 -0.02 0.27
N GLY A 158 1.96 -0.89 -0.13
CA GLY A 158 1.66 -1.11 -1.55
C GLY A 158 1.17 0.15 -2.26
N LEU A 159 0.23 0.88 -1.64
CA LEU A 159 -0.28 2.16 -2.14
C LEU A 159 0.83 3.21 -2.21
N ALA A 160 1.69 3.27 -1.18
CA ALA A 160 2.85 4.15 -1.17
C ALA A 160 3.82 3.86 -2.32
N CYS A 161 4.07 2.59 -2.64
CA CYS A 161 4.89 2.20 -3.78
C CYS A 161 4.24 2.60 -5.12
N PHE A 162 2.92 2.47 -5.29
CA PHE A 162 2.24 3.01 -6.48
C PHE A 162 2.39 4.53 -6.58
N GLY A 163 2.18 5.26 -5.48
CA GLY A 163 2.39 6.70 -5.45
C GLY A 163 3.83 7.08 -5.82
N LEU A 164 4.82 6.36 -5.30
CA LEU A 164 6.23 6.54 -5.64
C LEU A 164 6.52 6.25 -7.11
N ALA A 165 5.93 5.21 -7.68
CA ALA A 165 6.07 4.88 -9.10
C ALA A 165 5.60 6.02 -10.00
N LEU A 166 4.47 6.66 -9.66
CA LEU A 166 3.93 7.81 -10.41
C LEU A 166 4.85 9.04 -10.30
N VAL A 167 5.29 9.39 -9.09
CA VAL A 167 6.11 10.60 -8.89
C VAL A 167 7.57 10.46 -9.29
N TRP A 168 8.02 9.24 -9.59
CA TRP A 168 9.42 8.97 -9.93
C TRP A 168 9.90 9.77 -11.15
N ARG A 169 9.01 9.95 -12.14
CA ARG A 169 9.23 10.80 -13.33
C ARG A 169 7.96 11.57 -13.72
N ALA A 170 7.28 12.10 -12.71
CA ALA A 170 5.94 12.67 -12.86
C ALA A 170 5.86 13.87 -13.80
N ARG A 171 4.81 13.86 -14.64
CA ARG A 171 4.16 15.06 -15.20
C ARG A 171 3.16 15.62 -14.19
N THR A 172 2.61 16.81 -14.44
CA THR A 172 1.67 17.49 -13.51
C THR A 172 0.47 16.62 -13.10
N VAL A 173 -0.08 15.83 -14.02
CA VAL A 173 -1.23 14.93 -13.75
C VAL A 173 -0.87 13.74 -12.84
N ASP A 174 0.38 13.27 -12.88
CA ASP A 174 0.83 12.12 -12.08
C ASP A 174 0.86 12.47 -10.59
N TRP A 175 0.99 13.75 -10.25
CA TRP A 175 0.90 14.25 -8.88
C TRP A 175 -0.50 14.14 -8.29
N ILE A 176 -1.55 14.27 -9.11
CA ILE A 176 -2.93 14.09 -8.65
C ILE A 176 -3.14 12.62 -8.27
N GLY A 177 -2.72 11.69 -9.15
CA GLY A 177 -2.77 10.26 -8.87
C GLY A 177 -1.97 9.88 -7.64
N ALA A 178 -0.76 10.42 -7.50
CA ALA A 178 0.07 10.22 -6.31
C ALA A 178 -0.57 10.79 -5.03
N GLY A 179 -1.26 11.93 -5.12
CA GLY A 179 -2.03 12.50 -4.02
C GLY A 179 -3.14 11.57 -3.54
N ILE A 180 -3.87 10.93 -4.47
CA ILE A 180 -4.89 9.94 -4.15
C ILE A 180 -4.26 8.74 -3.42
N PHE A 181 -3.17 8.19 -3.96
CA PHE A 181 -2.45 7.09 -3.31
C PHE A 181 -1.91 7.48 -1.93
N ALA A 182 -1.43 8.72 -1.75
CA ALA A 182 -0.94 9.22 -0.47
C ALA A 182 -2.06 9.31 0.57
N VAL A 183 -3.24 9.83 0.20
CA VAL A 183 -4.42 9.87 1.09
C VAL A 183 -4.84 8.46 1.47
N LEU A 184 -4.97 7.55 0.51
CA LEU A 184 -5.34 6.16 0.79
C LEU A 184 -4.28 5.45 1.64
N ALA A 185 -3.00 5.68 1.39
CA ALA A 185 -1.92 5.14 2.20
C ALA A 185 -1.99 5.66 3.64
N TYR A 186 -2.28 6.94 3.86
CA TYR A 186 -2.43 7.52 5.19
C TYR A 186 -3.61 6.91 5.96
N VAL A 187 -4.78 6.83 5.32
CA VAL A 187 -5.99 6.21 5.89
C VAL A 187 -5.76 4.71 6.19
N ALA A 188 -4.99 4.03 5.33
CA ALA A 188 -4.59 2.65 5.57
C ALA A 188 -3.63 2.53 6.75
N HIS A 189 -2.52 3.27 6.77
CA HIS A 189 -1.59 3.31 7.90
C HIS A 189 -0.59 4.47 7.72
N PRO A 190 -0.28 5.29 8.73
CA PRO A 190 0.59 6.46 8.57
C PRO A 190 2.02 6.17 8.07
N ILE A 191 2.56 4.98 8.33
CA ILE A 191 3.96 4.65 8.01
C ILE A 191 4.23 4.52 6.52
N GLY A 192 3.29 3.98 5.72
CA GLY A 192 3.45 3.93 4.26
C GLY A 192 3.37 5.34 3.65
N PHE A 193 2.51 6.20 4.19
CA PHE A 193 2.48 7.62 3.82
C PHE A 193 3.79 8.34 4.14
N LEU A 194 4.32 8.15 5.36
CA LEU A 194 5.62 8.70 5.76
C LEU A 194 6.75 8.16 4.87
N TRP A 195 6.71 6.88 4.50
CA TRP A 195 7.65 6.29 3.55
C TRP A 195 7.59 6.96 2.18
N LEU A 196 6.39 7.19 1.64
CA LEU A 196 6.19 7.90 0.36
C LEU A 196 6.79 9.31 0.43
N ILE A 197 6.40 10.11 1.41
CA ILE A 197 6.90 11.50 1.54
C ILE A 197 8.41 11.51 1.76
N GLY A 198 8.89 10.64 2.66
CA GLY A 198 10.31 10.52 2.97
C GLY A 198 11.14 10.18 1.74
N MET A 199 10.69 9.23 0.91
CA MET A 199 11.40 8.88 -0.32
C MET A 199 11.35 9.98 -1.38
N VAL A 200 10.20 10.63 -1.57
CA VAL A 200 10.10 11.78 -2.50
C VAL A 200 11.06 12.89 -2.06
N ALA A 201 11.04 13.25 -0.78
CA ALA A 201 11.93 14.24 -0.21
C ALA A 201 13.40 13.83 -0.38
N TYR A 202 13.76 12.59 -0.04
CA TYR A 202 15.11 12.06 -0.20
C TYR A 202 15.62 12.17 -1.63
N VAL A 203 14.85 11.71 -2.62
CA VAL A 203 15.24 11.76 -4.04
C VAL A 203 15.45 13.20 -4.50
N ARG A 204 14.55 14.12 -4.12
CA ARG A 204 14.62 15.53 -4.52
C ARG A 204 15.78 16.28 -3.87
N ILE A 205 16.04 16.03 -2.60
CA ILE A 205 17.16 16.66 -1.88
C ILE A 205 18.48 16.07 -2.40
N ARG A 206 18.59 14.74 -2.53
CA ARG A 206 19.80 14.07 -3.03
C ARG A 206 20.20 14.55 -4.42
N ALA A 207 19.24 14.85 -5.29
CA ALA A 207 19.51 15.39 -6.63
C ALA A 207 20.19 16.76 -6.60
N LYS A 208 20.00 17.56 -5.53
CA LYS A 208 20.58 18.88 -5.35
C LYS A 208 21.93 18.88 -4.64
N LEU A 209 22.33 17.77 -4.01
CA LEU A 209 23.56 17.68 -3.23
C LEU A 209 24.76 17.24 -4.09
N PRO A 210 25.92 17.92 -3.99
CA PRO A 210 27.14 17.53 -4.71
C PRO A 210 27.93 16.43 -3.99
N GLY A 211 28.55 15.52 -4.76
CA GLY A 211 29.57 14.58 -4.27
C GLY A 211 29.18 13.75 -3.05
N TRP A 212 30.04 13.79 -2.01
CA TRP A 212 29.94 13.01 -0.78
C TRP A 212 28.86 13.50 0.19
N TRP A 213 28.33 14.73 0.03
CA TRP A 213 27.22 15.24 0.83
C TRP A 213 25.94 14.42 0.68
N LYS A 214 25.82 13.64 -0.40
CA LYS A 214 24.73 12.66 -0.58
C LYS A 214 24.68 11.61 0.53
N LEU A 215 25.80 11.35 1.23
CA LEU A 215 25.88 10.43 2.36
C LEU A 215 25.36 11.04 3.67
N VAL A 216 25.24 12.37 3.77
CA VAL A 216 24.75 13.02 4.99
C VAL A 216 23.29 12.67 5.27
N LEU A 217 22.47 12.49 4.23
CA LEU A 217 21.07 12.09 4.37
C LEU A 217 20.88 10.71 5.04
N PRO A 218 21.50 9.61 4.55
CA PRO A 218 21.40 8.33 5.23
C PRO A 218 22.08 8.34 6.61
N LEU A 219 23.22 9.04 6.77
CA LEU A 219 23.92 9.12 8.05
C LEU A 219 23.11 9.84 9.13
N THR A 220 22.42 10.92 8.77
CA THR A 220 21.53 11.65 9.70
C THR A 220 20.30 10.83 10.09
N ALA A 221 19.73 10.07 9.14
CA ALA A 221 18.65 9.13 9.45
C ALA A 221 19.10 8.02 10.41
N VAL A 222 20.27 7.41 10.17
CA VAL A 222 20.85 6.41 11.07
C VAL A 222 21.09 7.01 12.46
N ALA A 223 21.75 8.17 12.55
CA ALA A 223 22.03 8.84 13.83
C ALA A 223 20.76 9.19 14.60
N GLY A 224 19.72 9.66 13.90
CA GLY A 224 18.40 9.90 14.49
C GLY A 224 17.79 8.64 15.08
N PHE A 225 17.81 7.53 14.33
CA PHE A 225 17.29 6.25 14.79
C PHE A 225 18.08 5.69 15.99
N SER A 226 19.41 5.80 15.97
CA SER A 226 20.28 5.42 17.08
C SER A 226 19.94 6.21 18.34
N ARG A 227 19.72 7.52 18.19
CA ARG A 227 19.39 8.41 19.30
C ARG A 227 18.00 8.12 19.88
N THR A 228 16.99 7.91 19.05
CA THR A 228 15.65 7.52 19.54
C THR A 228 15.69 6.18 20.24
N ASN A 229 16.42 5.20 19.69
CA ASN A 229 16.56 3.88 20.31
C ASN A 229 17.28 3.99 21.66
N TRP A 230 18.34 4.79 21.75
CA TRP A 230 19.03 5.08 23.00
C TRP A 230 18.14 5.80 24.02
N CYS A 231 17.33 6.77 23.62
CA CYS A 231 16.40 7.44 24.53
C CYS A 231 15.29 6.49 25.04
N CYS A 232 14.81 5.57 24.19
CA CYS A 232 13.77 4.62 24.57
C CYS A 232 14.31 3.45 25.42
N THR A 233 15.57 3.03 25.21
CA THR A 233 16.20 1.93 25.96
C THR A 233 17.04 2.39 27.16
N GLY A 234 17.53 3.64 27.13
CA GLY A 234 18.46 4.21 28.10
C GLY A 234 17.85 4.74 29.40
N ASN A 235 16.53 4.67 29.59
CA ASN A 235 15.86 4.95 30.88
C ASN A 235 15.49 3.69 31.66
N GLY A 236 15.97 2.51 31.24
CA GLY A 236 15.86 1.26 32.01
C GLY A 236 17.00 1.11 33.02
N THR A 237 17.25 2.12 33.87
CA THR A 237 18.01 1.88 35.11
C THR A 237 17.10 1.07 36.04
N TRP A 238 17.32 -0.24 36.09
CA TRP A 238 16.91 -1.05 37.25
C TRP A 238 17.65 -0.49 38.47
N GLY A 239 16.92 0.22 39.31
CA GLY A 239 17.26 0.54 40.69
C GLY A 239 16.18 -0.04 41.59
#